data_AF-A0A933PDM4-F1
#
_entry.id   AF-A0A933PDM4-F1
#
_cell.length_a   1.000
_cell.length_b   1.000
_cell.length_c   1.000
_cell.angle_alpha   90.00
_cell.angle_beta   90.00
_cell.angle_gamma   90.00
#
_symmetry.space_group_name_H-M   'P 1'
#
loop_
_entity.id
_entity.type
_entity.pdbx_description
1 polymer ?
#
loop_
_entity_poly.entity_id
_entity_poly.type
_entity_poly.pdbx_seq_one_letter_code
_entity_poly.pdbx_strand_id
1 'polypeptide(L)'
;MSTPDPSPDPYGEAVRGALAHAARGWQVFPLVPGEKRPAVTRWQDRATLDPARIERCWSTRTPAGPYGVAIACGPSRLVVVDLDQPKPHTALSEPWQIPGVVDGADVLAVLADRAGHPDPATLGTHTVLTPSGGRHLYFTAPAPAPARAEPAARPRGTTAGSRGPRIATRGA
;
A
#
# COMPACT_ATOMS: atom_id res chain seq x y z
N MET A 1 -32.01 12.82 25.44
CA MET A 1 -30.89 13.48 24.75
C MET A 1 -29.68 12.58 24.91
N SER A 2 -29.39 11.73 23.92
CA SER A 2 -28.18 10.89 23.96
C SER A 2 -26.97 11.76 23.64
N THR A 3 -25.98 11.75 24.54
CA THR A 3 -24.65 12.30 24.25
C THR A 3 -24.06 11.55 23.04
N PRO A 4 -23.48 12.24 22.05
CA PRO A 4 -22.74 11.55 21.00
C PRO A 4 -21.59 10.76 21.63
N ASP A 5 -21.39 9.53 21.15
CA ASP A 5 -20.24 8.69 21.51
C ASP A 5 -18.96 9.51 21.30
N PRO A 6 -18.04 9.59 22.28
CA PRO A 6 -16.78 10.31 22.08
C PRO A 6 -16.08 9.77 20.82
N SER A 7 -15.79 10.68 19.88
CA SER A 7 -15.00 10.36 18.70
C SER A 7 -13.75 9.57 19.13
N PRO A 8 -13.45 8.43 18.47
CA PRO A 8 -12.34 7.59 18.88
C PRO A 8 -11.03 8.38 18.90
N ASP A 9 -10.18 8.13 19.90
CA ASP A 9 -8.88 8.78 20.02
C ASP A 9 -8.00 8.42 18.81
N PRO A 10 -7.63 9.39 17.96
CA PRO A 10 -6.93 9.10 16.71
C PRO A 10 -5.53 8.51 16.94
N TYR A 11 -4.92 8.76 18.11
CA TYR A 11 -3.65 8.16 18.49
C TYR A 11 -3.82 6.68 18.83
N GLY A 12 -4.83 6.33 19.61
CA GLY A 12 -5.21 4.94 19.86
C GLY A 12 -5.55 4.18 18.57
N GLU A 13 -6.23 4.82 17.61
CA GLU A 13 -6.48 4.24 16.29
C GLU A 13 -5.20 3.98 15.50
N ALA A 14 -4.28 4.95 15.46
CA ALA A 14 -3.01 4.80 14.76
C ALA A 14 -2.16 3.67 15.35
N VAL A 15 -2.11 3.56 16.68
CA VAL A 15 -1.43 2.44 17.38
C VAL A 15 -2.08 1.11 17.02
N ARG A 16 -3.41 0.99 17.10
CA ARG A 16 -4.13 -0.24 16.74
C ARG A 16 -3.88 -0.65 15.28
N GLY A 17 -3.92 0.31 14.35
CA GLY A 17 -3.65 0.06 12.94
C GLY A 17 -2.22 -0.43 12.69
N ALA A 18 -1.22 0.22 13.30
CA ALA A 18 0.17 -0.18 13.19
C ALA A 18 0.44 -1.59 13.77
N LEU A 19 -0.10 -1.88 14.96
CA LEU A 19 -0.01 -3.21 15.57
C LEU A 19 -0.71 -4.28 14.74
N ALA A 20 -1.87 -3.97 14.14
CA ALA A 20 -2.59 -4.90 13.28
C ALA A 20 -1.78 -5.27 12.03
N HIS A 21 -1.02 -4.35 11.44
CA HIS A 21 -0.11 -4.67 10.35
C HIS A 21 1.09 -5.49 10.82
N ALA A 22 1.71 -5.12 11.95
CA ALA A 22 2.84 -5.86 12.51
C ALA A 22 2.46 -7.31 12.88
N ALA A 23 1.25 -7.54 13.41
CA ALA A 23 0.73 -8.87 13.70
C ALA A 23 0.58 -9.76 12.44
N ARG A 24 0.50 -9.17 11.24
CA ARG A 24 0.52 -9.88 9.95
C ARG A 24 1.94 -10.14 9.43
N GLY A 25 2.98 -9.77 10.19
CA GLY A 25 4.37 -9.81 9.76
C GLY A 25 4.75 -8.66 8.83
N TRP A 26 3.96 -7.58 8.77
CA TRP A 26 4.21 -6.45 7.89
C TRP A 26 4.91 -5.33 8.63
N GLN A 27 6.13 -5.00 8.19
CA GLN A 27 6.96 -3.99 8.82
C GLN A 27 6.39 -2.60 8.57
N VAL A 28 6.14 -1.85 9.65
CA VAL A 28 5.54 -0.51 9.57
C VAL A 28 6.56 0.59 9.83
N PHE A 29 6.33 1.77 9.25
CA PHE A 29 7.08 2.99 9.50
C PHE A 29 6.16 4.22 9.49
N PRO A 30 6.53 5.31 10.20
CA PRO A 30 5.68 6.49 10.31
C PRO A 30 5.74 7.38 9.07
N LEU A 31 4.59 7.93 8.69
CA LEU A 31 4.45 9.03 7.74
C LEU A 31 4.18 10.35 8.47
N VAL A 32 4.63 11.45 7.89
CA VAL A 32 4.27 12.79 8.37
C VAL A 32 2.74 12.93 8.35
N PRO A 33 2.10 13.47 9.41
CA PRO A 33 0.65 13.59 9.46
C PRO A 33 0.09 14.31 8.23
N GLY A 34 -0.93 13.73 7.59
CA GLY A 34 -1.54 14.28 6.37
C GLY A 34 -0.72 14.16 5.08
N GLU A 35 0.47 13.58 5.12
CA GLU A 35 1.35 13.44 3.97
C GLU A 35 1.66 11.98 3.62
N LYS A 36 2.04 11.73 2.36
CA LYS A 36 2.55 10.43 1.90
C LYS A 36 4.07 10.30 2.04
N ARG A 37 4.68 11.10 2.92
CA ARG A 37 6.13 11.22 3.08
C ARG A 37 6.59 10.55 4.39
N PRO A 38 7.64 9.71 4.38
CA PRO A 38 8.19 9.13 5.60
C PRO A 38 8.61 10.20 6.62
N ALA A 39 8.25 10.01 7.89
CA ALA A 39 8.63 10.91 8.98
C ALA A 39 10.05 10.66 9.51
N VAL A 40 10.70 9.58 9.05
CA VAL A 40 12.06 9.19 9.46
C VAL A 40 12.95 8.95 8.23
N THR A 41 14.23 9.29 8.37
CA THR A 41 15.24 8.93 7.37
C THR A 41 15.55 7.44 7.43
N ARG A 42 16.04 6.87 6.31
CA ARG A 42 16.32 5.42 6.18
C ARG A 42 15.13 4.57 6.64
N TRP A 43 13.92 4.97 6.24
CA TRP A 43 12.68 4.39 6.72
C TRP A 43 12.58 2.88 6.43
N GLN A 44 13.21 2.40 5.35
CA GLN A 44 13.28 0.97 5.02
C GLN A 44 13.97 0.18 6.13
N ASP A 45 15.13 0.66 6.60
CA ASP A 45 15.92 0.03 7.66
C ASP A 45 15.25 0.17 9.04
N ARG A 46 14.43 1.21 9.20
CA ARG A 46 13.75 1.53 10.47
C ARG A 46 12.36 0.93 10.56
N ALA A 47 11.81 0.37 9.48
CA ALA A 47 10.54 -0.32 9.51
C ALA A 47 10.60 -1.45 10.54
N THR A 48 9.48 -1.70 11.23
CA THR A 48 9.52 -2.50 12.45
C THR A 48 8.30 -3.40 12.61
N LEU A 49 8.52 -4.55 13.25
CA LEU A 49 7.47 -5.40 13.82
C LEU A 49 7.40 -5.29 15.34
N ASP A 50 8.39 -4.67 15.98
CA ASP A 50 8.48 -4.54 17.45
C ASP A 50 7.29 -3.72 17.99
N PRO A 51 6.37 -4.34 18.76
CA PRO A 51 5.20 -3.67 19.31
C PRO A 51 5.56 -2.49 20.20
N ALA A 52 6.64 -2.57 20.98
CA ALA A 52 7.04 -1.50 21.88
C ALA A 52 7.53 -0.27 21.11
N ARG A 53 8.23 -0.47 19.98
CA ARG A 53 8.59 0.63 19.07
C ARG A 53 7.37 1.25 18.42
N ILE A 54 6.38 0.44 18.06
CA ILE A 54 5.13 0.89 17.46
C ILE A 54 4.34 1.75 18.45
N GLU A 55 4.09 1.22 19.65
CA GLU A 55 3.33 1.94 20.68
C GLU A 55 3.96 3.30 20.96
N ARG A 56 5.28 3.35 21.24
CA ARG A 56 5.98 4.62 21.49
C ARG A 56 5.86 5.59 20.31
N CYS A 57 6.02 5.11 19.08
CA CYS A 57 6.02 5.99 17.90
C CYS A 57 4.65 6.61 17.67
N TRP A 58 3.58 5.82 17.72
CA TRP A 58 2.23 6.29 17.37
C TRP A 58 1.41 6.80 18.56
N SER A 59 1.86 6.61 19.80
CA SER A 59 1.29 7.27 20.98
C SER A 59 1.86 8.67 21.23
N THR A 60 2.96 9.04 20.56
CA THR A 60 3.61 10.35 20.73
C THR A 60 2.69 11.46 20.23
N ARG A 61 2.28 12.36 21.13
CA ARG A 61 1.41 13.50 20.81
C ARG A 61 2.16 14.55 19.98
N THR A 62 1.56 14.98 18.88
CA THR A 62 2.10 16.08 18.04
C THR A 62 1.01 17.12 17.74
N PRO A 63 1.36 18.40 17.48
CA PRO A 63 0.39 19.42 17.10
C PRO A 63 -0.39 19.09 15.80
N ALA A 64 0.20 18.32 14.90
CA ALA A 64 -0.38 17.98 13.60
C ALA A 64 -1.21 16.68 13.62
N GLY A 65 -1.33 16.02 14.78
CA GLY A 65 -1.99 14.72 14.92
C GLY A 65 -1.01 13.53 14.92
N PRO A 66 -1.53 12.29 14.95
CA PRO A 66 -0.69 11.10 14.95
C PRO A 66 0.04 10.94 13.61
N TYR A 67 1.22 10.32 13.64
CA TYR A 67 1.88 9.89 12.41
C TYR A 67 0.98 8.94 11.60
N GLY A 68 1.01 9.07 10.27
CA GLY A 68 0.38 8.07 9.42
C GLY A 68 1.11 6.73 9.53
N VAL A 69 0.40 5.62 9.27
CA VAL A 69 0.99 4.28 9.27
C VAL A 69 1.25 3.85 7.82
N ALA A 70 2.48 3.46 7.49
CA ALA A 70 2.84 2.90 6.20
C ALA A 70 3.53 1.55 6.35
N ILE A 71 3.36 0.67 5.35
CA ILE A 71 3.97 -0.65 5.28
C ILE A 71 5.19 -0.62 4.35
N ALA A 72 6.33 -1.10 4.83
CA ALA A 72 7.51 -1.33 4.01
C ALA A 72 7.34 -2.63 3.22
N CYS A 73 6.82 -2.53 2.00
CA CYS A 73 6.42 -3.68 1.18
C CYS A 73 7.58 -4.65 0.91
N GLY A 74 8.78 -4.15 0.56
CA GLY A 74 9.96 -4.98 0.33
C GLY A 74 10.35 -5.83 1.55
N PRO A 75 10.66 -5.21 2.71
CA PRO A 75 10.92 -5.93 3.95
C PRO A 75 9.78 -6.84 4.44
N SER A 76 8.54 -6.54 4.05
CA SER A 76 7.36 -7.35 4.36
C SER A 76 7.09 -8.47 3.35
N ARG A 77 7.90 -8.60 2.30
CA ARG A 77 7.66 -9.50 1.16
C ARG A 77 6.26 -9.35 0.58
N LEU A 78 5.85 -8.11 0.33
CA LEU A 78 4.57 -7.78 -0.25
C LEU A 78 4.73 -7.18 -1.64
N VAL A 79 3.80 -7.55 -2.52
CA VAL A 79 3.44 -6.78 -3.70
C VAL A 79 2.05 -6.23 -3.45
N VAL A 80 1.91 -4.90 -3.45
CA VAL A 80 0.61 -4.23 -3.34
C VAL A 80 0.24 -3.66 -4.69
N VAL A 81 -0.97 -3.97 -5.15
CA VAL A 81 -1.55 -3.43 -6.38
C VAL A 81 -2.57 -2.36 -5.99
N ASP A 82 -2.30 -1.12 -6.38
CA ASP A 82 -3.17 0.04 -6.18
C ASP A 82 -4.12 0.15 -7.37
N LEU A 83 -5.42 0.01 -7.12
CA LEU A 83 -6.50 0.14 -8.10
C LEU A 83 -7.14 1.50 -7.91
N ASP A 84 -6.66 2.48 -8.68
CA ASP A 84 -7.12 3.86 -8.59
C ASP A 84 -8.47 4.06 -9.30
N GLN A 85 -9.32 4.89 -8.69
CA GLN A 85 -10.51 5.42 -9.34
C GLN A 85 -10.13 6.46 -10.42
N PRO A 86 -10.96 6.65 -11.46
CA PRO A 86 -10.76 7.75 -12.39
C PRO A 86 -10.84 9.09 -11.65
N LYS A 87 -9.89 9.98 -11.95
CA LYS A 87 -10.02 11.38 -11.55
C LYS A 87 -11.12 12.04 -12.39
N PRO A 88 -11.83 13.05 -11.86
CA PRO A 88 -12.81 13.80 -12.63
C PRO A 88 -12.24 14.27 -13.97
N HIS A 89 -13.04 14.17 -15.03
CA HIS A 89 -12.69 14.58 -16.40
C HIS A 89 -11.43 13.93 -16.98
N THR A 90 -11.00 12.77 -16.46
CA THR A 90 -9.84 12.06 -16.98
C THR A 90 -10.27 10.78 -17.70
N ALA A 91 -10.09 10.74 -19.03
CA ALA A 91 -10.28 9.52 -19.82
C ALA A 91 -9.03 8.62 -19.75
N LEU A 92 -9.20 7.33 -20.04
CA LEU A 92 -8.07 6.46 -20.34
C LEU A 92 -7.51 6.85 -21.72
N SER A 93 -6.19 6.78 -21.88
CA SER A 93 -5.55 6.91 -23.19
C SER A 93 -5.60 5.57 -23.93
N GLU A 94 -5.47 5.58 -25.26
CA GLU A 94 -5.15 4.35 -25.99
C GLU A 94 -3.90 3.66 -25.42
N PRO A 95 -3.82 2.32 -25.43
CA PRO A 95 -4.80 1.36 -25.95
C PRO A 95 -5.91 0.98 -24.94
N TRP A 96 -6.10 1.76 -23.87
CA TRP A 96 -7.00 1.44 -22.75
C TRP A 96 -8.42 2.00 -22.91
N GLN A 97 -8.73 2.66 -24.02
CA GLN A 97 -10.09 3.06 -24.39
C GLN A 97 -10.90 1.85 -24.88
N ILE A 98 -11.10 0.88 -24.00
CA ILE A 98 -11.84 -0.35 -24.27
C ILE A 98 -13.26 -0.17 -23.71
N PRO A 99 -14.32 -0.54 -24.45
CA PRO A 99 -15.69 -0.48 -23.92
C PRO A 99 -15.81 -1.24 -22.59
N GLY A 100 -16.33 -0.56 -21.57
CA GLY A 100 -16.49 -1.13 -20.22
C GLY A 100 -15.27 -1.00 -19.30
N VAL A 101 -14.13 -0.49 -19.76
CA VAL A 101 -12.94 -0.27 -18.93
C VAL A 101 -12.91 1.19 -18.46
N VAL A 102 -13.11 1.42 -17.16
CA VAL A 102 -13.22 2.77 -16.59
C VAL A 102 -12.27 3.04 -15.42
N ASP A 103 -11.88 2.02 -14.66
CA ASP A 103 -11.03 2.20 -13.48
C ASP A 103 -9.84 1.22 -13.44
N GLY A 104 -9.02 1.30 -12.39
CA GLY A 104 -7.86 0.42 -12.23
C GLY A 104 -8.23 -1.06 -12.08
N ALA A 105 -9.43 -1.39 -11.59
CA ALA A 105 -9.88 -2.77 -11.47
C ALA A 105 -10.23 -3.36 -12.84
N ASP A 106 -10.92 -2.60 -13.70
CA ASP A 106 -11.20 -3.07 -15.06
C ASP A 106 -9.91 -3.26 -15.87
N VAL A 107 -8.96 -2.34 -15.72
CA VAL A 107 -7.63 -2.45 -16.35
C VAL A 107 -6.93 -3.72 -15.85
N LEU A 108 -7.02 -4.05 -14.57
CA LEU A 108 -6.41 -5.26 -14.01
C LEU A 108 -7.09 -6.52 -14.55
N ALA A 109 -8.41 -6.54 -14.64
CA ALA A 109 -9.16 -7.67 -15.19
C ALA A 109 -8.75 -7.94 -16.66
N VAL A 110 -8.63 -6.88 -17.48
CA VAL A 110 -8.14 -7.02 -18.87
C VAL A 110 -6.70 -7.53 -18.93
N LEU A 111 -5.82 -7.06 -18.04
CA LEU A 111 -4.45 -7.56 -17.98
C LEU A 111 -4.39 -9.04 -17.59
N ALA A 112 -5.22 -9.46 -16.63
CA ALA A 112 -5.30 -10.83 -16.18
C ALA A 112 -5.80 -11.76 -17.30
N ASP A 113 -6.89 -11.36 -17.97
CA ASP A 113 -7.46 -12.09 -19.11
C ASP A 113 -6.43 -12.27 -20.24
N ARG A 114 -5.75 -11.18 -20.65
CA ARG A 114 -4.68 -11.23 -21.66
C ARG A 114 -3.51 -12.11 -21.27
N ALA A 115 -3.25 -12.26 -19.98
CA ALA A 115 -2.20 -13.13 -19.46
C ALA A 115 -2.66 -14.58 -19.24
N GLY A 116 -3.95 -14.89 -19.50
CA GLY A 116 -4.51 -16.23 -19.27
C GLY A 116 -4.71 -16.57 -17.79
N HIS A 117 -4.88 -15.56 -16.94
CA HIS A 117 -5.03 -15.71 -15.49
C HIS A 117 -6.37 -15.16 -14.99
N PRO A 118 -6.90 -15.70 -13.87
CA PRO A 118 -8.09 -15.13 -13.24
C PRO A 118 -7.84 -13.70 -12.73
N ASP A 119 -8.88 -12.88 -12.71
CA ASP A 119 -8.81 -11.52 -12.15
C ASP A 119 -8.33 -11.55 -10.69
N PRO A 120 -7.18 -10.93 -10.36
CA PRO A 120 -6.65 -10.91 -9.01
C PRO A 120 -7.59 -10.28 -7.98
N ALA A 121 -8.50 -9.39 -8.38
CA ALA A 121 -9.49 -8.80 -7.47
C ALA A 121 -10.51 -9.83 -6.95
N THR A 122 -10.64 -10.97 -7.62
CA THR A 122 -11.58 -12.06 -7.25
C THR A 122 -10.95 -13.12 -6.34
N LEU A 123 -9.62 -13.07 -6.12
CA LEU A 123 -8.88 -14.11 -5.41
C LEU A 123 -9.02 -14.07 -3.87
N GLY A 124 -9.88 -13.21 -3.32
CA GLY A 124 -10.14 -13.14 -1.88
C GLY A 124 -8.93 -12.69 -1.05
N THR A 125 -8.00 -11.92 -1.63
CA THR A 125 -6.82 -11.44 -0.92
C THR A 125 -7.15 -10.29 0.05
N HIS A 126 -6.24 -10.01 0.99
CA HIS A 126 -6.40 -8.85 1.87
C HIS A 126 -6.52 -7.58 1.04
N THR A 127 -7.65 -6.91 1.22
CA THR A 127 -8.07 -5.76 0.40
C THR A 127 -8.44 -4.62 1.32
N VAL A 128 -7.91 -3.43 1.03
CA VAL A 128 -8.21 -2.21 1.78
C VAL A 128 -8.83 -1.19 0.82
N LEU A 129 -9.92 -0.53 1.25
CA LEU A 129 -10.49 0.61 0.53
C LEU A 129 -9.63 1.85 0.73
N THR A 130 -9.33 2.56 -0.35
CA THR A 130 -8.61 3.83 -0.26
C THR A 130 -9.58 4.98 0.00
N PRO A 131 -9.15 6.10 0.60
CA PRO A 131 -10.03 7.26 0.82
C PRO A 131 -10.66 7.82 -0.47
N SER A 132 -10.03 7.61 -1.63
CA SER A 132 -10.54 8.01 -2.94
C SER A 132 -11.51 7.00 -3.56
N GLY A 133 -11.91 5.95 -2.84
CA GLY A 133 -12.81 4.90 -3.33
C GLY A 133 -12.13 3.81 -4.17
N GLY A 134 -10.79 3.81 -4.25
CA GLY A 134 -10.01 2.77 -4.89
C GLY A 134 -9.76 1.57 -3.97
N ARG A 135 -8.93 0.63 -4.40
CA ARG A 135 -8.60 -0.59 -3.64
C ARG A 135 -7.11 -0.89 -3.65
N HIS A 136 -6.57 -1.31 -2.50
CA HIS A 136 -5.24 -1.90 -2.40
C HIS A 136 -5.38 -3.41 -2.24
N LEU A 137 -4.87 -4.17 -3.21
CA LEU A 137 -4.78 -5.63 -3.15
C LEU A 137 -3.39 -6.03 -2.68
N TYR A 138 -3.30 -6.79 -1.60
CA TYR A 138 -2.03 -7.21 -1.00
C TYR A 138 -1.70 -8.65 -1.41
N PHE A 139 -0.53 -8.91 -1.97
CA PHE A 139 -0.06 -10.24 -2.33
C PHE A 139 1.29 -10.53 -1.68
N THR A 140 1.54 -11.80 -1.37
CA THR A 140 2.87 -12.24 -0.93
C THR A 140 3.81 -12.25 -2.14
N ALA A 141 4.92 -11.54 -2.04
CA ALA A 141 5.97 -11.58 -3.03
C ALA A 141 6.65 -12.96 -3.03
N PRO A 142 6.92 -13.54 -4.21
CA PRO A 142 7.69 -14.77 -4.30
C PRO A 142 9.03 -14.61 -3.57
N ALA A 143 9.56 -15.71 -3.03
CA ALA A 143 10.90 -15.68 -2.46
C ALA A 143 11.89 -15.19 -3.53
N PRO A 144 12.91 -14.38 -3.17
CA PRO A 144 13.95 -14.02 -4.12
C PRO A 144 14.53 -15.32 -4.68
N ALA A 145 14.63 -15.41 -6.01
CA ALA A 145 15.29 -16.53 -6.65
C ALA A 145 16.72 -16.66 -6.07
N PRO A 146 17.24 -17.88 -5.84
CA PRO A 146 18.65 -18.04 -5.50
C PRO A 146 19.49 -17.31 -6.57
N ALA A 147 20.45 -16.51 -6.12
CA ALA A 147 21.24 -15.65 -6.99
C ALA A 147 21.90 -16.49 -8.10
N ARG A 148 21.32 -16.45 -9.30
CA ARG A 148 22.05 -16.84 -10.50
C ARG A 148 23.04 -15.69 -10.74
N ALA A 149 24.32 -16.01 -10.78
CA ALA A 149 25.39 -15.03 -10.94
C ALA A 149 25.19 -14.24 -12.24
N GLU A 150 24.64 -13.04 -12.13
CA GLU A 150 24.61 -11.99 -13.14
C GLU A 150 25.39 -10.81 -12.56
N PRO A 151 26.21 -10.10 -13.36
CA PRO A 151 27.09 -9.06 -12.85
C PRO A 151 26.27 -7.87 -12.30
N ALA A 152 26.76 -7.32 -11.19
CA ALA A 152 26.10 -6.35 -10.34
C ALA A 152 25.54 -5.14 -11.10
N ALA A 153 24.21 -5.05 -11.19
CA ALA A 153 23.52 -3.81 -11.51
C ALA A 153 23.41 -2.93 -10.26
N ARG A 154 23.73 -1.64 -10.42
CA ARG A 154 23.66 -0.56 -9.40
C ARG A 154 22.31 -0.54 -8.65
N PRO A 155 22.28 -0.02 -7.40
CA PRO A 155 21.05 0.06 -6.62
C PRO A 155 20.01 0.94 -7.33
N ARG A 156 18.93 0.32 -7.81
CA ARG A 156 17.76 1.02 -8.34
C ARG A 156 16.94 1.53 -7.17
N GLY A 157 16.64 2.82 -7.14
CA GLY A 157 15.63 3.36 -6.24
C GLY A 157 14.29 2.69 -6.55
N THR A 158 13.60 2.16 -5.53
CA THR A 158 12.33 1.46 -5.69
C THR A 158 11.20 2.48 -5.89
N THR A 159 11.04 2.96 -7.12
CA THR A 159 9.72 3.35 -7.63
C THR A 159 9.22 2.15 -8.41
N ALA A 160 8.30 1.40 -7.81
CA ALA A 160 7.62 0.32 -8.50
C ALA A 160 6.82 0.92 -9.67
N GLY A 161 7.06 0.39 -10.87
CA GLY A 161 6.55 0.94 -12.12
C GLY A 161 5.02 0.87 -12.21
N SER A 162 4.45 1.82 -12.96
CA SER A 162 3.10 1.68 -13.51
C SER A 162 3.05 0.44 -14.39
N ARG A 163 2.06 -0.45 -14.16
CA ARG A 163 1.81 -1.63 -15.02
C ARG A 163 0.66 -1.40 -16.00
N GLY A 164 0.17 -0.16 -16.03
CA GLY A 164 -1.00 0.32 -16.77
C GLY A 164 -1.48 1.63 -16.15
N PRO A 165 -2.31 2.42 -16.85
CA PRO A 165 -2.94 3.59 -16.25
C PRO A 165 -3.75 3.15 -15.02
N ARG A 166 -3.66 3.91 -13.93
CA ARG A 166 -4.46 3.68 -12.70
C ARG A 166 -4.15 2.37 -11.97
N ILE A 167 -3.05 1.71 -12.35
CA ILE A 167 -2.44 0.61 -11.62
C ILE A 167 -1.03 1.01 -11.21
N ALA A 168 -0.83 1.30 -9.93
CA ALA A 168 0.49 1.39 -9.35
C ALA A 168 0.80 0.09 -8.62
N THR A 169 2.00 -0.45 -8.83
CA THR A 169 2.51 -1.50 -7.94
C THR A 169 3.38 -0.87 -6.87
N ARG A 170 3.45 -1.47 -5.69
CA ARG A 170 4.48 -1.19 -4.68
C ARG A 170 5.05 -2.50 -4.19
N GLY A 171 6.36 -2.66 -4.27
CA GLY A 171 7.03 -3.89 -3.85
C GLY A 171 8.15 -4.33 -4.79
N ALA A 172 8.95 -5.26 -4.26
CA ALA A 172 10.24 -5.78 -4.77
C ALA A 172 11.28 -4.71 -5.12
#